data_AF-A0A8C5R8B4-F1
#
_entry.id   AF-A0A8C5R8B4-F1
#
_cell.length_a   1.000
_cell.length_b   1.000
_cell.length_c   1.000
_cell.angle_alpha   90.00
_cell.angle_beta   90.00
_cell.angle_gamma   90.00
#
_symmetry.space_group_name_H-M   'P 1'
#
loop_
_entity.id
_entity.type
_entity.pdbx_description
1 polymer ?
#
loop_
_entity_poly.entity_id
_entity_poly.type
_entity_poly.pdbx_seq_one_letter_code
_entity_poly.pdbx_strand_id
1 'polypeptide(L)'
;MNRKLRQDLHGVTGPDIAASGGETFPESGGILVLGRAAVIPNECQLTEVLDDKLLYEKRLMYMSDNFPMDYKFLVKHEEVLRSHNISNLRDQGIPVKELRYLWGIVNERILIKMKSMLPTKHPSVAYITDLQAIFKELLLGQEMPNNDVLHGILAKLKAERGTAERKPVRPKALLDNCFKVLYALYKEECGLSNPRQIKKHEQSPRANPPHWDTHSSPF
;
A
#
# COMPACT_ATOMS: atom_id res chain seq x y z
N MET A 1 -53.79 39.22 4.46
CA MET A 1 -54.97 38.51 3.90
C MET A 1 -54.67 37.03 3.95
N ASN A 2 -55.13 36.34 5.00
CA ASN A 2 -56.31 35.44 5.05
C ASN A 2 -56.04 34.10 4.32
N ARG A 3 -56.30 32.89 4.81
CA ARG A 3 -56.79 32.24 6.07
C ARG A 3 -56.42 30.75 5.85
N LYS A 4 -55.78 30.02 6.77
CA LYS A 4 -56.31 29.35 7.97
C LYS A 4 -57.34 28.24 7.68
N LEU A 5 -57.00 27.01 8.10
CA LEU A 5 -57.77 25.96 8.83
C LEU A 5 -56.99 24.64 8.69
N ARG A 6 -56.34 24.03 9.69
CA ARG A 6 -56.64 23.67 11.10
C ARG A 6 -57.56 22.45 11.25
N GLN A 7 -57.02 21.43 11.93
CA GLN A 7 -57.60 20.45 12.89
C GLN A 7 -57.07 19.05 12.55
N ASP A 8 -56.13 18.45 13.30
CA ASP A 8 -56.10 18.05 14.73
C ASP A 8 -57.13 16.96 15.08
N LEU A 9 -56.64 15.83 15.61
CA LEU A 9 -56.95 15.26 16.94
C LEU A 9 -57.01 13.71 16.98
N HIS A 10 -56.11 13.13 17.80
CA HIS A 10 -56.23 11.96 18.71
C HIS A 10 -56.64 10.60 18.11
N GLY A 11 -56.00 9.45 18.40
CA GLY A 11 -55.40 8.99 19.64
C GLY A 11 -56.26 7.85 20.20
N VAL A 12 -55.83 6.58 20.06
CA VAL A 12 -56.41 5.43 20.80
C VAL A 12 -55.31 4.38 21.10
N THR A 13 -55.33 3.95 22.36
CA THR A 13 -54.48 3.02 23.10
C THR A 13 -54.97 1.56 23.08
N GLY A 14 -54.03 0.60 23.03
CA GLY A 14 -54.10 -0.78 23.60
C GLY A 14 -55.06 -1.81 22.95
N PRO A 15 -54.92 -3.13 23.22
CA PRO A 15 -54.23 -3.76 24.35
C PRO A 15 -53.24 -4.92 24.01
N ASP A 16 -52.55 -5.37 25.06
CA ASP A 16 -51.70 -6.56 25.18
C ASP A 16 -52.38 -7.90 24.84
N ILE A 17 -51.62 -8.82 24.21
CA ILE A 17 -51.82 -10.27 24.35
C ILE A 17 -50.44 -10.95 24.47
N ALA A 18 -50.27 -11.67 25.59
CA ALA A 18 -49.17 -12.59 25.85
C ALA A 18 -49.55 -14.03 25.45
N ALA A 19 -48.58 -14.78 24.89
CA ALA A 19 -48.46 -16.25 24.96
C ALA A 19 -47.09 -16.63 24.32
N SER A 20 -46.10 -17.01 25.12
CA SER A 20 -45.73 -18.41 25.43
C SER A 20 -45.08 -19.18 24.28
N GLY A 21 -43.80 -19.51 24.44
CA GLY A 21 -43.07 -20.47 23.61
C GLY A 21 -41.63 -20.60 24.11
N GLY A 22 -41.41 -21.46 25.10
CA GLY A 22 -40.07 -21.83 25.53
C GLY A 22 -39.52 -22.92 24.62
N GLU A 23 -38.26 -22.78 24.21
CA GLU A 23 -37.45 -23.89 23.72
C GLU A 23 -36.07 -23.87 24.38
N THR A 24 -35.75 -25.04 24.92
CA THR A 24 -34.60 -25.41 25.73
C THR A 24 -33.32 -25.47 24.91
N PHE A 25 -32.27 -24.80 25.38
CA PHE A 25 -30.90 -24.94 24.90
C PHE A 25 -30.24 -26.18 25.53
N PRO A 26 -29.52 -27.03 24.76
CA PRO A 26 -28.50 -27.88 25.33
C PRO A 26 -27.14 -27.16 25.34
N GLU A 27 -26.53 -27.11 26.53
CA GLU A 27 -25.11 -26.85 26.72
C GLU A 27 -24.27 -27.93 26.02
N SER A 28 -23.28 -27.51 25.23
CA SER A 28 -22.08 -28.29 24.92
C SER A 28 -21.00 -27.31 24.46
N GLY A 29 -19.88 -27.35 25.15
CA GLY A 29 -18.83 -26.35 25.09
C GLY A 29 -18.14 -26.26 23.73
N GLY A 30 -17.69 -25.04 23.44
CA GLY A 30 -16.90 -24.73 22.26
C GLY A 30 -16.84 -23.23 22.04
N ILE A 31 -16.12 -22.48 22.89
CA ILE A 31 -15.69 -21.13 22.52
C ILE A 31 -14.65 -21.29 21.41
N LEU A 32 -15.08 -21.13 20.17
CA LEU A 32 -14.19 -21.04 19.04
C LEU A 32 -13.57 -19.62 19.01
N VAL A 33 -12.44 -19.43 19.71
CA VAL A 33 -11.62 -18.23 19.56
C VAL A 33 -10.87 -18.31 18.22
N LEU A 34 -11.53 -17.94 17.12
CA LEU A 34 -10.82 -17.61 15.88
C LEU A 34 -10.34 -16.15 15.94
N GLY A 35 -9.37 -15.90 16.82
CA GLY A 35 -8.58 -14.67 16.83
C GLY A 35 -7.43 -14.75 15.84
N ARG A 36 -7.70 -15.01 14.56
CA ARG A 36 -6.77 -14.73 13.47
C ARG A 36 -7.40 -13.60 12.67
N ALA A 37 -6.79 -12.41 12.72
CA ALA A 37 -7.09 -11.36 11.76
C ALA A 37 -7.02 -12.00 10.36
N ALA A 38 -8.15 -12.03 9.65
CA ALA A 38 -8.18 -12.53 8.30
C ALA A 38 -7.19 -11.72 7.47
N VAL A 39 -6.11 -12.36 7.02
CA VAL A 39 -5.30 -11.83 5.92
C VAL A 39 -6.26 -11.61 4.76
N ILE A 40 -6.36 -10.39 4.23
CA ILE A 40 -7.13 -10.14 3.01
C ILE A 40 -6.34 -10.83 1.89
N PRO A 41 -6.74 -12.01 1.38
CA PRO A 41 -5.88 -12.81 0.50
C PRO A 41 -5.51 -12.05 -0.78
N ASN A 42 -6.37 -11.12 -1.18
CA ASN A 42 -6.18 -10.26 -2.34
C ASN A 42 -5.05 -9.21 -2.15
N GLU A 43 -4.89 -8.62 -0.95
CA GLU A 43 -3.86 -7.59 -0.75
C GLU A 43 -2.45 -8.17 -0.89
N CYS A 44 -2.19 -9.33 -0.28
CA CYS A 44 -0.88 -9.96 -0.39
C CYS A 44 -0.53 -10.35 -1.83
N GLN A 45 -1.48 -10.93 -2.57
CA GLN A 45 -1.30 -11.25 -3.99
C GLN A 45 -0.99 -10.00 -4.82
N LEU A 46 -1.74 -8.91 -4.62
CA LEU A 46 -1.48 -7.65 -5.31
C LEU A 46 -0.11 -7.06 -4.94
N THR A 47 0.30 -7.15 -3.68
CA THR A 47 1.62 -6.67 -3.25
C THR A 47 2.77 -7.51 -3.74
N GLU A 48 2.58 -8.81 -3.95
CA GLU A 48 3.56 -9.70 -4.57
C GLU A 48 3.76 -9.34 -6.05
N VAL A 49 2.67 -9.13 -6.79
CA VAL A 49 2.74 -8.61 -8.18
C VAL A 49 3.42 -7.25 -8.23
N LEU A 50 3.14 -6.40 -7.25
CA LEU A 50 3.76 -5.08 -7.15
C LEU A 50 5.27 -5.18 -6.84
N ASP A 51 5.67 -6.10 -5.97
CA ASP A 51 7.07 -6.37 -5.62
C ASP A 51 7.90 -6.69 -6.87
N ASP A 52 7.39 -7.60 -7.71
CA ASP A 52 7.99 -7.97 -8.99
C ASP A 52 8.11 -6.79 -9.95
N LYS A 53 7.04 -6.00 -10.09
CA LYS A 53 7.06 -4.81 -10.96
C LYS A 53 7.96 -3.71 -10.42
N LEU A 54 8.20 -3.67 -9.11
CA LEU A 54 9.09 -2.71 -8.46
C LEU A 54 10.50 -3.26 -8.23
N LEU A 55 10.91 -4.35 -8.89
CA LEU A 55 12.30 -4.78 -8.89
C LEU A 55 13.26 -3.66 -9.32
N TYR A 56 14.50 -3.73 -8.82
CA TYR A 56 15.49 -2.67 -9.01
C TYR A 56 15.73 -2.36 -10.49
N GLU A 57 15.89 -3.41 -11.30
CA GLU A 57 16.16 -3.35 -12.73
C GLU A 57 15.01 -2.67 -13.48
N LYS A 58 13.75 -2.94 -13.09
CA LYS A 58 12.56 -2.30 -13.68
C LYS A 58 12.49 -0.82 -13.32
N ARG A 59 12.72 -0.46 -12.05
CA ARG A 59 12.79 0.94 -11.62
C ARG A 59 13.93 1.70 -12.30
N LEU A 60 15.09 1.08 -12.48
CA LEU A 60 16.22 1.68 -13.17
C LEU A 60 15.86 1.97 -14.63
N MET A 61 15.44 0.95 -15.36
CA MET A 61 15.12 1.06 -16.79
C MET A 61 13.99 2.07 -17.03
N TYR A 62 12.85 1.92 -16.35
CA TYR A 62 11.68 2.73 -16.64
C TYR A 62 11.68 4.10 -15.98
N MET A 63 12.39 4.32 -14.87
CA MET A 63 12.37 5.61 -14.14
C MET A 63 13.70 6.36 -14.10
N SER A 64 14.75 5.82 -14.73
CA SER A 64 16.03 6.49 -14.90
C SER A 64 16.46 6.48 -16.36
N ASP A 65 16.64 5.30 -16.96
CA ASP A 65 17.29 5.19 -18.28
C ASP A 65 16.43 5.78 -19.40
N ASN A 66 15.11 5.67 -19.26
CA ASN A 66 14.14 6.26 -20.19
C ASN A 66 13.95 7.78 -20.04
N PHE A 67 14.64 8.44 -19.09
CA PHE A 67 14.49 9.86 -18.81
C PHE A 67 15.77 10.63 -19.16
N PRO A 68 15.67 11.94 -19.50
CA PRO A 68 16.84 12.78 -19.65
C PRO A 68 17.70 12.82 -18.38
N MET A 69 18.99 13.06 -18.55
CA MET A 69 19.90 13.27 -17.43
C MET A 69 19.37 14.39 -16.51
N ASP A 70 19.37 14.14 -15.20
CA ASP A 70 18.87 15.05 -14.16
C ASP A 70 17.39 15.47 -14.26
N TYR A 71 16.58 14.74 -15.02
CA TYR A 71 15.14 14.95 -15.04
C TYR A 71 14.53 14.81 -13.63
N LYS A 72 13.69 15.78 -13.24
CA LYS A 72 13.03 15.84 -11.92
C LYS A 72 11.59 16.29 -12.07
N PHE A 73 10.70 15.63 -11.33
CA PHE A 73 9.33 16.08 -11.14
C PHE A 73 9.25 17.05 -9.97
N LEU A 74 8.44 18.10 -10.12
CA LEU A 74 8.11 19.01 -9.03
C LEU A 74 6.95 18.43 -8.21
N VAL A 75 7.26 17.95 -7.02
CA VAL A 75 6.32 17.27 -6.13
C VAL A 75 6.11 18.04 -4.83
N LYS A 76 4.96 17.86 -4.19
CA LYS A 76 4.72 18.40 -2.83
C LYS A 76 5.55 17.63 -1.81
N HIS A 77 5.69 18.20 -0.61
CA HIS A 77 6.34 17.49 0.50
C HIS A 77 5.63 16.17 0.80
N GLU A 78 4.30 16.19 0.91
CA GLU A 78 3.46 15.04 1.25
C GLU A 78 3.44 13.96 0.17
N GLU A 79 3.81 14.31 -1.07
CA GLU A 79 3.95 13.38 -2.19
C GLU A 79 5.23 12.52 -2.09
N VAL A 80 6.13 12.81 -1.15
CA VAL A 80 7.38 12.08 -0.92
C VAL A 80 7.29 11.26 0.35
N LEU A 81 6.68 10.08 0.26
CA LEU A 81 6.49 9.18 1.40
C LEU A 81 7.66 8.20 1.57
N ARG A 82 8.49 8.39 2.59
CA ARG A 82 9.66 7.54 2.91
C ARG A 82 9.39 6.64 4.12
N SER A 83 10.23 5.62 4.33
CA SER A 83 10.14 4.72 5.50
C SER A 83 10.21 5.47 6.84
N HIS A 84 10.92 6.60 6.92
CA HIS A 84 10.94 7.43 8.12
C HIS A 84 9.58 8.09 8.40
N ASN A 85 8.85 8.53 7.37
CA ASN A 85 7.49 9.05 7.55
C ASN A 85 6.57 7.97 8.15
N ILE A 86 6.68 6.74 7.63
CA ILE A 86 5.90 5.59 8.13
C ILE A 86 6.26 5.26 9.58
N SER A 87 7.55 5.25 9.91
CA SER A 87 8.02 4.98 11.28
C SER A 87 7.48 6.03 12.24
N ASN A 88 7.60 7.32 11.91
CA ASN A 88 7.09 8.41 12.76
C ASN A 88 5.58 8.36 12.96
N LEU A 89 4.80 8.00 11.93
CA LEU A 89 3.35 7.88 12.06
C LEU A 89 2.97 6.65 12.90
N ARG A 90 3.69 5.53 12.75
CA ARG A 90 3.51 4.37 13.63
C ARG A 90 3.81 4.71 15.09
N ASP A 91 4.85 5.50 15.34
CA ASP A 91 5.21 5.96 16.70
C ASP A 91 4.16 6.90 17.29
N GLN A 92 3.35 7.55 16.45
CA GLN A 92 2.16 8.33 16.84
C GLN A 92 0.90 7.47 17.04
N GLY A 93 1.01 6.14 16.94
CA GLY A 93 -0.10 5.21 17.14
C GLY A 93 -1.00 5.02 15.91
N ILE A 94 -0.59 5.47 14.72
CA ILE A 94 -1.37 5.25 13.49
C ILE A 94 -1.35 3.76 13.13
N PRO A 95 -2.52 3.12 12.92
CA PRO A 95 -2.58 1.69 12.64
C PRO A 95 -2.03 1.37 11.24
N VAL A 96 -1.41 0.19 11.10
CA VAL A 96 -0.76 -0.25 9.85
C VAL A 96 -1.75 -0.24 8.67
N LYS A 97 -3.01 -0.62 8.88
CA LYS A 97 -4.06 -0.56 7.84
C LYS A 97 -4.23 0.84 7.25
N GLU A 98 -4.20 1.88 8.09
CA GLU A 98 -4.32 3.26 7.61
C GLU A 98 -3.02 3.76 6.95
N LEU A 99 -1.86 3.29 7.41
CA LEU A 99 -0.58 3.56 6.75
C LEU A 99 -0.50 2.93 5.35
N ARG A 100 -1.10 1.75 5.16
CA ARG A 100 -1.26 1.10 3.86
C ARG A 100 -2.14 1.92 2.94
N TYR A 101 -3.28 2.41 3.43
CA TYR A 101 -4.13 3.33 2.67
C TYR A 101 -3.35 4.59 2.25
N LEU A 102 -2.65 5.23 3.20
CA LEU A 102 -1.84 6.42 2.92
C LEU A 102 -0.77 6.13 1.86
N TRP A 103 -0.05 5.01 1.99
CA TRP A 103 0.95 4.61 1.00
C TRP A 103 0.34 4.36 -0.37
N GLY A 104 -0.80 3.67 -0.44
CA GLY A 104 -1.52 3.42 -1.68
C GLY A 104 -1.92 4.72 -2.37
N ILE A 105 -2.62 5.61 -1.66
CA ILE A 105 -3.15 6.85 -2.25
C ILE A 105 -2.06 7.84 -2.64
N VAL A 106 -0.95 7.92 -1.89
CA VAL A 106 0.19 8.78 -2.27
C VAL A 106 0.81 8.29 -3.57
N ASN A 107 1.05 6.99 -3.70
CA ASN A 107 1.71 6.42 -4.87
C ASN A 107 0.80 6.42 -6.11
N GLU A 108 -0.49 6.14 -5.94
CA GLU A 108 -1.48 6.24 -7.03
C GLU A 108 -1.53 7.65 -7.63
N ARG A 109 -1.61 8.68 -6.77
CA ARG A 109 -1.56 10.08 -7.20
C ARG A 109 -0.24 10.45 -7.88
N ILE A 110 0.89 9.98 -7.35
CA ILE A 110 2.20 10.21 -7.97
C ILE A 110 2.27 9.60 -9.36
N LEU A 111 1.79 8.37 -9.53
CA LEU A 111 1.79 7.70 -10.83
C LEU A 111 0.87 8.41 -11.83
N ILE A 112 -0.31 8.89 -11.40
CA ILE A 112 -1.20 9.75 -12.21
C ILE A 112 -0.45 11.00 -12.68
N LYS A 113 0.21 11.68 -11.75
CA LYS A 113 0.97 12.89 -12.04
C LYS A 113 2.12 12.61 -13.02
N MET A 114 2.91 11.55 -12.78
CA MET A 114 3.99 11.15 -13.68
C MET A 114 3.47 10.90 -15.08
N LYS A 115 2.40 10.11 -15.22
CA LYS A 115 1.79 9.80 -16.51
C LYS A 115 1.28 11.04 -17.24
N SER A 116 0.68 12.01 -16.53
CA SER A 116 0.17 13.24 -17.16
C SER A 116 1.27 14.19 -17.65
N MET A 117 2.49 14.04 -17.13
CA MET A 117 3.66 14.84 -17.53
C MET A 117 4.49 14.18 -18.64
N LEU A 118 4.19 12.93 -19.01
CA LEU A 118 4.90 12.19 -20.04
C LEU A 118 4.14 12.23 -21.38
N PRO A 119 4.84 12.30 -22.51
CA PRO A 119 4.24 12.09 -23.82
C PRO A 119 3.57 10.71 -23.90
N THR A 120 2.45 10.59 -24.62
CA THR A 120 1.70 9.32 -24.75
C THR A 120 2.55 8.15 -25.25
N LYS A 121 3.55 8.42 -26.11
CA LYS A 121 4.46 7.42 -26.68
C LYS A 121 5.72 7.18 -25.83
N HIS A 122 5.83 7.78 -24.65
CA HIS A 122 7.01 7.62 -23.79
C HIS A 122 7.12 6.16 -23.30
N PRO A 123 8.30 5.54 -23.36
CA PRO A 123 8.47 4.10 -23.12
C PRO A 123 8.06 3.64 -21.70
N SER A 124 8.03 4.56 -20.74
CA SER A 124 7.62 4.27 -19.36
C SER A 124 6.10 4.36 -19.11
N VAL A 125 5.29 4.81 -20.08
CA VAL A 125 3.84 5.02 -19.87
C VAL A 125 3.10 3.71 -19.60
N ALA A 126 3.43 2.64 -20.33
CA ALA A 126 2.82 1.32 -20.10
C ALA A 126 3.15 0.81 -18.69
N TYR A 127 4.43 0.88 -18.29
CA TYR A 127 4.87 0.49 -16.96
C TYR A 127 4.16 1.28 -15.84
N ILE A 128 4.04 2.61 -15.97
CA ILE A 128 3.29 3.43 -15.01
C ILE A 128 1.82 3.01 -14.97
N THR A 129 1.21 2.72 -16.11
CA THR A 129 -0.20 2.31 -16.20
C THR A 129 -0.46 0.99 -15.47
N ASP A 130 0.43 0.02 -15.62
CA ASP A 130 0.34 -1.25 -14.89
C ASP A 130 0.40 -1.04 -13.37
N LEU A 131 1.33 -0.22 -12.89
CA LEU A 131 1.43 0.10 -11.47
C LEU A 131 0.16 0.80 -10.97
N GLN A 132 -0.41 1.72 -11.76
CA GLN A 132 -1.66 2.40 -11.41
C GLN A 132 -2.82 1.42 -11.25
N ALA A 133 -2.92 0.41 -12.13
CA ALA A 133 -3.97 -0.59 -12.03
C ALA A 133 -3.88 -1.35 -10.70
N ILE A 134 -2.68 -1.78 -10.30
CA ILE A 134 -2.48 -2.48 -9.03
C ILE A 134 -2.84 -1.60 -7.83
N PHE A 135 -2.41 -0.34 -7.83
CA PHE A 135 -2.76 0.58 -6.74
C PHE A 135 -4.26 0.87 -6.66
N LYS A 136 -4.95 0.96 -7.80
CA LYS A 136 -6.41 1.13 -7.81
C LYS A 136 -7.12 -0.07 -7.18
N GLU A 137 -6.68 -1.28 -7.51
CA GLU A 137 -7.22 -2.51 -6.91
C GLU A 137 -6.91 -2.57 -5.40
N LEU A 138 -5.69 -2.20 -4.98
CA LEU A 138 -5.32 -2.13 -3.56
C LEU A 138 -6.17 -1.13 -2.77
N LEU A 139 -6.60 -0.03 -3.40
CA LEU A 139 -7.42 0.99 -2.76
C LEU A 139 -8.92 0.69 -2.88
N LEU A 140 -9.32 -0.28 -3.71
CA LEU A 140 -10.72 -0.61 -3.93
C LEU A 140 -11.32 -1.19 -2.64
N GLY A 141 -12.39 -0.55 -2.15
CA GLY A 141 -13.06 -0.98 -0.92
C GLY A 141 -12.30 -0.68 0.38
N GLN A 142 -11.15 0.02 0.31
CA GLN A 142 -10.52 0.53 1.53
C GLN A 142 -11.27 1.76 2.05
N GLU A 143 -11.63 1.73 3.32
CA GLU A 143 -12.22 2.86 4.01
C GLU A 143 -11.21 3.97 4.20
N MET A 144 -11.67 5.21 4.06
CA MET A 144 -10.84 6.37 4.34
C MET A 144 -10.43 6.35 5.83
N PRO A 145 -9.15 6.60 6.16
CA PRO A 145 -8.70 6.63 7.55
C PRO A 145 -9.52 7.61 8.38
N ASN A 146 -9.93 7.21 9.59
CA ASN A 146 -10.64 8.05 10.54
C ASN A 146 -9.66 8.58 11.60
N ASN A 147 -8.66 9.34 11.13
CA ASN A 147 -7.58 9.87 11.95
C ASN A 147 -7.22 11.28 11.52
N ASP A 148 -7.25 12.23 12.45
CA ASP A 148 -7.03 13.66 12.16
C ASP A 148 -5.66 13.96 11.54
N VAL A 149 -4.60 13.25 11.97
CA VAL A 149 -3.26 13.41 11.41
C VAL A 149 -3.25 13.01 9.94
N LEU A 150 -3.86 11.86 9.62
CA LEU A 150 -3.96 11.39 8.24
C LEU A 150 -4.89 12.26 7.40
N HIS A 151 -6.03 12.70 7.94
CA HIS A 151 -6.90 13.66 7.26
C HIS A 151 -6.15 14.94 6.89
N GLY A 152 -5.32 15.46 7.79
CA GLY A 152 -4.47 16.62 7.51
C GLY A 152 -3.48 16.39 6.37
N ILE A 153 -2.83 15.22 6.33
CA ILE A 153 -1.92 14.84 5.23
C ILE A 153 -2.69 14.70 3.91
N LEU A 154 -3.83 14.00 3.91
CA LEU A 154 -4.67 13.79 2.74
C LEU A 154 -5.25 15.12 2.20
N ALA A 155 -5.61 16.05 3.08
CA ALA A 155 -6.06 17.38 2.70
C ALA A 155 -4.95 18.16 1.96
N LYS A 156 -3.72 18.16 2.49
CA LYS A 156 -2.55 18.79 1.84
C LYS A 156 -2.21 18.15 0.49
N LEU A 157 -2.34 16.82 0.38
CA LEU A 157 -2.21 16.09 -0.89
C LEU A 157 -3.24 16.55 -1.93
N LYS A 158 -4.50 16.74 -1.52
CA LYS A 158 -5.61 17.16 -2.39
C LYS A 158 -5.53 18.64 -2.81
N ALA A 159 -5.06 19.53 -1.93
CA ALA A 159 -5.04 20.97 -2.19
C ALA A 159 -4.27 21.35 -3.47
N GLU A 160 -4.94 21.78 -4.54
CA GLU A 160 -4.27 22.08 -5.82
C GLU A 160 -3.40 23.34 -5.78
N ARG A 161 -3.77 24.29 -4.91
CA ARG A 161 -3.12 25.58 -4.76
C ARG A 161 -2.62 25.76 -3.34
N GLY A 162 -1.40 26.22 -3.22
CA GLY A 162 -0.79 26.70 -1.99
C GLY A 162 0.61 27.22 -2.28
N THR A 163 1.09 28.12 -1.44
CA THR A 163 2.50 28.55 -1.37
C THR A 163 3.45 27.43 -0.93
N ALA A 164 2.93 26.20 -0.77
CA ALA A 164 3.70 25.04 -0.36
C ALA A 164 4.84 24.78 -1.35
N GLU A 165 6.04 24.82 -0.81
CA GLU A 165 7.28 24.58 -1.52
C GLU A 165 7.23 23.24 -2.26
N ARG A 166 7.44 23.28 -3.59
CA ARG A 166 7.56 22.08 -4.40
C ARG A 166 9.02 21.62 -4.41
N LYS A 167 9.23 20.33 -4.21
CA LYS A 167 10.54 19.70 -4.20
C LYS A 167 10.83 19.04 -5.55
N PRO A 168 11.99 19.29 -6.16
CA PRO A 168 12.40 18.58 -7.37
C PRO A 168 12.91 17.18 -7.00
N VAL A 169 12.27 16.14 -7.50
CA VAL A 169 12.58 14.73 -7.18
C VAL A 169 12.71 13.90 -8.44
N ARG A 170 13.76 13.07 -8.51
CA ARG A 170 13.96 12.14 -9.64
C ARG A 170 12.84 11.08 -9.68
N PRO A 171 12.34 10.68 -10.86
CA PRO A 171 11.27 9.68 -10.97
C PRO A 171 11.61 8.37 -10.24
N LYS A 172 12.82 7.85 -10.43
CA LYS A 172 13.28 6.62 -9.77
C LYS A 172 13.24 6.73 -8.24
N ALA A 173 13.56 7.90 -7.68
CA ALA A 173 13.56 8.07 -6.22
C ALA A 173 12.15 7.95 -5.62
N LEU A 174 11.11 8.34 -6.36
CA LEU A 174 9.72 8.15 -5.93
C LEU A 174 9.36 6.67 -5.86
N LEU A 175 9.70 5.88 -6.90
CA LEU A 175 9.48 4.43 -6.87
C LEU A 175 10.41 3.68 -5.91
N ASP A 176 11.62 4.19 -5.66
CA ASP A 176 12.51 3.64 -4.64
C ASP A 176 11.90 3.80 -3.24
N ASN A 177 11.25 4.93 -2.96
CA ASN A 177 10.53 5.15 -1.72
C ASN A 177 9.28 4.25 -1.65
N CYS A 178 8.51 4.17 -2.75
CA CYS A 178 7.37 3.27 -2.87
C CYS A 178 7.73 1.82 -2.47
N PHE A 179 8.78 1.28 -3.08
CA PHE A 179 9.28 -0.07 -2.81
C PHE A 179 9.77 -0.25 -1.36
N LYS A 180 10.51 0.72 -0.81
CA LYS A 180 10.96 0.63 0.58
C LYS A 180 9.81 0.64 1.57
N VAL A 181 8.75 1.40 1.29
CA VAL A 181 7.55 1.45 2.14
C VAL A 181 6.71 0.19 1.99
N LEU A 182 6.61 -0.39 0.79
CA LEU A 182 5.98 -1.70 0.58
C LEU A 182 6.53 -2.74 1.56
N TYR A 183 7.86 -2.89 1.64
CA TYR A 183 8.47 -3.81 2.60
C TYR A 183 8.26 -3.41 4.06
N ALA A 184 8.26 -2.11 4.37
CA ALA A 184 8.01 -1.66 5.74
C ALA A 184 6.58 -1.99 6.22
N LEU A 185 5.62 -2.13 5.30
CA LEU A 185 4.21 -2.33 5.63
C LEU A 185 3.71 -3.77 5.42
N TYR A 186 4.32 -4.54 4.51
CA TYR A 186 3.78 -5.84 4.08
C TYR A 186 4.75 -7.01 4.22
N LYS A 187 6.04 -6.78 4.51
CA LYS A 187 7.04 -7.86 4.52
C LYS A 187 6.67 -9.01 5.46
N GLU A 188 6.25 -8.69 6.68
CA GLU A 188 5.95 -9.72 7.69
C GLU A 188 4.62 -10.42 7.40
N GLU A 189 3.57 -9.67 7.10
CA GLU A 189 2.22 -10.22 6.88
C GLU A 189 2.08 -10.99 5.57
N CYS A 190 2.76 -10.54 4.51
CA CYS A 190 2.69 -11.16 3.18
C CYS A 190 3.92 -11.99 2.82
N GLY A 191 4.90 -12.13 3.74
CA GLY A 191 6.08 -12.96 3.51
C GLY A 191 6.98 -12.47 2.37
N LEU A 192 7.01 -11.16 2.07
CA LEU A 192 7.79 -10.63 0.94
C LEU A 192 9.28 -10.92 1.14
N SER A 193 9.87 -11.59 0.15
CA SER A 193 11.29 -11.95 0.17
C SER A 193 12.11 -10.83 -0.45
N ASN A 194 13.06 -10.26 0.29
CA ASN A 194 13.87 -9.17 -0.25
C ASN A 194 14.80 -9.71 -1.35
N PRO A 195 14.73 -9.22 -2.61
CA PRO A 195 15.54 -9.75 -3.70
C PRO A 195 17.05 -9.57 -3.47
N ARG A 196 17.46 -8.65 -2.57
CA ARG A 196 18.87 -8.52 -2.17
C ARG A 196 19.39 -9.72 -1.37
N GLN A 197 18.51 -10.54 -0.78
CA GLN A 197 18.88 -11.73 -0.02
C GLN A 197 18.99 -12.97 -0.93
N ILE A 198 18.23 -13.02 -2.03
CA ILE A 198 18.27 -14.15 -2.99
C ILE A 198 19.67 -14.25 -3.61
N LYS A 199 20.27 -13.11 -4.02
CA LYS A 199 21.65 -13.08 -4.54
C LYS A 199 22.72 -13.53 -3.54
N LYS A 200 22.44 -13.55 -2.22
CA LYS A 200 23.38 -14.03 -1.19
C LYS A 200 23.28 -15.53 -0.94
N HIS A 201 22.08 -16.12 -1.07
CA HIS A 201 21.90 -17.56 -0.88
C HIS A 201 22.30 -18.38 -2.12
N GLU A 202 22.33 -17.76 -3.30
CA GLU A 202 22.78 -18.40 -4.55
C GLU A 202 24.32 -18.36 -4.74
N GLN A 203 25.06 -17.78 -3.79
CA GLN A 203 26.52 -17.74 -3.77
C GLN A 203 27.08 -18.40 -2.50
N SER A 204 27.15 -19.73 -2.49
CA SER A 204 28.02 -20.54 -1.62
C SER A 204 28.19 -21.97 -2.19
N PRO A 205 29.38 -22.60 -2.07
CA PRO A 205 30.56 -22.40 -2.91
C PRO A 205 30.68 -23.50 -3.98
N ARG A 206 31.25 -23.14 -5.15
CA ARG A 206 31.80 -24.14 -6.08
C ARG A 206 32.89 -24.94 -5.36
N ALA A 207 32.78 -26.26 -5.47
CA ALA A 207 33.77 -27.22 -5.01
C ALA A 207 35.19 -26.79 -5.43
N ASN A 208 36.14 -26.89 -4.50
CA ASN A 208 37.56 -26.76 -4.80
C ASN A 208 37.93 -27.78 -5.89
N PRO A 209 38.73 -27.41 -6.90
CA PRO A 209 39.24 -28.37 -7.86
C PRO A 209 40.20 -29.36 -7.16
N PRO A 210 40.34 -30.59 -7.69
CA PRO A 210 41.19 -31.60 -7.06
C PRO A 210 42.65 -31.14 -7.05
N HIS A 211 43.26 -31.24 -5.87
CA HIS A 211 44.70 -31.12 -5.66
C HIS A 211 45.36 -32.33 -6.33
N TRP A 212 46.13 -32.12 -7.39
CA TRP A 212 47.00 -33.18 -7.93
C TRP A 212 48.31 -33.14 -7.16
N ASP A 213 48.51 -34.12 -6.29
CA ASP A 213 49.81 -34.38 -5.69
C ASP A 213 50.74 -34.94 -6.78
N THR A 214 51.67 -34.12 -7.26
CA THR A 214 52.85 -34.64 -7.97
C THR A 214 53.87 -35.06 -6.94
N HIS A 215 53.75 -36.31 -6.48
CA HIS A 215 54.90 -37.00 -5.93
C HIS A 215 55.87 -37.31 -7.08
N SER A 216 56.95 -36.55 -7.12
CA SER A 216 58.19 -36.96 -7.78
C SER A 216 58.68 -38.27 -7.16
N SER A 217 58.96 -39.27 -8.00
CA SER A 217 59.91 -40.32 -7.65
C SER A 217 60.58 -40.92 -8.88
N PRO A 218 61.78 -41.49 -8.71
CA PRO A 218 62.88 -41.35 -9.66
C PRO A 218 63.05 -42.60 -10.51
N PHE A 219 63.44 -42.40 -11.78
CA PHE A 219 64.29 -43.29 -12.56
C PHE A 219 65.10 -42.44 -13.54
#